data_AF-A0A627RZY0-F1
#
_entry.id   AF-A0A627RZY0-F1
#
_cell.length_a   1.000
_cell.length_b   1.000
_cell.length_c   1.000
_cell.angle_alpha   90.00
_cell.angle_beta   90.00
_cell.angle_gamma   90.00
#
_symmetry.space_group_name_H-M   'P 1'
#
loop_
_entity.id
_entity.type
_entity.pdbx_description
1 polymer ?
#
loop_
_entity_poly.entity_id
_entity_poly.type
_entity_poly.pdbx_seq_one_letter_code
_entity_poly.pdbx_strand_id
1 'polypeptide(L)' 'MENKNHQQENFKSTYQSLVNSARILFVEKGYQAVSIDEISGKALVTKGAFYHHFKNKKQ' A
#
# COMPACT_ATOMS: atom_id res chain seq x y z
N MET A 1 1.52 -28.73 -8.00
CA MET A 1 0.73 -27.48 -8.14
C MET A 1 0.84 -26.71 -6.83
N GLU A 2 1.93 -25.95 -6.66
CA GLU A 2 2.15 -25.05 -5.51
C GLU A 2 1.49 -23.70 -5.80
N ASN A 3 0.35 -23.42 -5.15
CA ASN A 3 -0.38 -22.16 -5.33
C ASN A 3 -0.79 -21.51 -4.00
N LYS A 4 -0.02 -21.76 -2.92
CA LYS A 4 -0.30 -21.19 -1.58
C LYS A 4 0.80 -20.27 -1.05
N ASN A 5 2.05 -20.38 -1.50
CA ASN A 5 3.17 -19.56 -0.99
C ASN A 5 3.28 -18.17 -1.65
N HIS A 6 3.07 -18.08 -2.97
CA HIS A 6 3.22 -16.80 -3.69
C HIS A 6 2.23 -15.72 -3.23
N GLN A 7 1.01 -16.10 -2.88
CA GLN A 7 -0.01 -15.14 -2.46
C GLN A 7 0.32 -14.52 -1.09
N GLN A 8 0.93 -15.30 -0.17
CA GLN A 8 1.37 -14.79 1.14
C GLN A 8 2.62 -13.92 1.04
N GLU A 9 3.58 -14.29 0.18
CA GLU A 9 4.78 -13.47 -0.09
C GLU A 9 4.41 -12.13 -0.75
N ASN A 10 3.53 -12.16 -1.75
CA ASN A 10 3.03 -10.95 -2.40
C ASN A 10 2.19 -10.08 -1.46
N PHE A 11 1.45 -10.68 -0.52
CA PHE A 11 0.67 -9.95 0.49
C PHE A 11 1.58 -9.20 1.46
N LYS A 12 2.64 -9.85 1.97
CA LYS A 12 3.63 -9.20 2.82
C LYS A 12 4.40 -8.11 2.07
N SER A 13 4.79 -8.35 0.82
CA SER A 13 5.55 -7.37 0.05
C SER A 13 4.71 -6.14 -0.31
N THR A 14 3.46 -6.34 -0.74
CA THR A 14 2.54 -5.25 -1.10
C THR A 14 2.18 -4.40 0.11
N TYR A 15 1.83 -5.04 1.24
CA TYR A 15 1.56 -4.33 2.49
C TYR A 15 2.73 -3.45 2.92
N GLN A 16 3.95 -4.00 2.91
CA GLN A 16 5.14 -3.27 3.33
C GLN A 16 5.45 -2.09 2.39
N SER A 17 5.30 -2.28 1.07
CA SER A 17 5.49 -1.22 0.08
C SER A 17 4.50 -0.06 0.27
N LEU A 18 3.23 -0.38 0.55
CA LEU A 18 2.19 0.61 0.85
C LEU A 18 2.49 1.40 2.12
N VAL A 19 2.86 0.72 3.21
CA VAL A 19 3.20 1.37 4.49
C VAL A 19 4.43 2.27 4.36
N ASN A 20 5.49 1.79 3.70
CA ASN A 20 6.70 2.57 3.49
C ASN A 20 6.42 3.82 2.65
N SER A 21 5.65 3.67 1.57
CA SER A 21 5.24 4.76 0.69
C SER A 21 4.39 5.81 1.41
N ALA A 22 3.40 5.36 2.19
CA ALA A 22 2.54 6.23 2.98
C ALA A 22 3.36 7.02 4.01
N ARG A 23 4.28 6.36 4.74
CA ARG A 23 5.14 7.01 5.73
C ARG A 23 5.96 8.15 5.11
N ILE A 24 6.58 7.90 3.96
CA ILE A 24 7.39 8.92 3.26
C ILE A 24 6.49 10.10 2.86
N LEU A 25 5.36 9.84 2.20
CA LEU A 25 4.46 10.89 1.74
C LEU A 25 3.86 11.70 2.90
N PHE A 26 3.51 11.06 4.01
CA PHE A 26 2.97 11.75 5.18
C PHE A 26 4.01 12.67 5.82
N VAL A 27 5.29 12.28 5.86
CA VAL A 27 6.37 13.16 6.35
C VAL A 27 6.59 14.33 5.39
N GLU A 28 6.58 14.09 4.08
CA GLU A 28 6.86 15.12 3.07
C GLU A 28 5.74 16.14 2.90
N LYS A 29 4.48 15.69 2.95
CA LYS A 29 3.31 16.52 2.56
C LYS A 29 2.28 16.71 3.68
N GLY A 30 2.44 16.00 4.79
CA GLY A 30 1.43 15.93 5.85
C GLY A 30 0.29 14.96 5.53
N TYR A 31 -0.29 14.37 6.57
CA TYR A 31 -1.31 13.32 6.43
C TYR A 31 -2.52 13.72 5.60
N GLN A 32 -3.05 14.95 5.78
CA GLN A 32 -4.28 15.38 5.12
C GLN A 32 -4.11 15.53 3.60
N ALA A 33 -2.96 16.02 3.15
CA ALA A 33 -2.69 16.31 1.74
C ALA A 33 -2.46 15.05 0.88
N VAL A 34 -2.12 13.92 1.51
CA VAL A 34 -1.78 12.69 0.78
C VAL A 34 -3.03 11.88 0.44
N SER A 35 -3.19 11.52 -0.82
CA SER A 35 -4.27 10.66 -1.31
C SER A 35 -3.91 9.17 -1.34
N ILE A 36 -4.91 8.29 -1.39
CA ILE A 36 -4.71 6.85 -1.59
C ILE A 36 -4.06 6.56 -2.96
N ASP A 37 -4.40 7.36 -3.97
CA ASP A 37 -3.84 7.21 -5.32
C ASP A 37 -2.34 7.53 -5.36
N GLU A 38 -1.89 8.57 -4.64
CA GLU A 38 -0.47 8.86 -4.50
C GLU A 38 0.29 7.77 -3.74
N ILE A 39 -0.29 7.22 -2.67
CA ILE A 39 0.32 6.11 -1.93
C ILE A 39 0.46 4.88 -2.84
N SER A 40 -0.60 4.53 -3.56
CA SER A 40 -0.63 3.38 -4.46
C SER A 40 0.37 3.55 -5.61
N GLY A 41 0.44 4.76 -6.19
CA GLY A 41 1.40 5.11 -7.23
C GLY A 41 2.84 5.03 -6.73
N LYS A 42 3.15 5.58 -5.55
CA LYS A 42 4.52 5.51 -4.98
C LYS A 42 4.94 4.09 -4.62
N ALA A 43 3.99 3.24 -4.22
CA ALA A 43 4.22 1.83 -3.92
C ALA A 43 4.28 0.93 -5.17
N LEU A 44 4.06 1.48 -6.37
CA LEU A 44 3.99 0.75 -7.65
C LEU A 44 2.93 -0.36 -7.66
N VAL A 45 1.78 -0.08 -7.04
CA VAL A 45 0.65 -1.02 -6.99
C VAL A 45 -0.64 -0.34 -7.43
N THR A 46 -1.65 -1.16 -7.73
CA THR A 46 -2.97 -0.64 -8.09
C THR A 46 -3.70 -0.11 -6.85
N LYS A 47 -4.64 0.83 -7.06
CA LYS A 47 -5.56 1.28 -6.00
C LYS A 47 -6.38 0.13 -5.41
N GLY A 48 -6.74 -0.86 -6.24
CA GLY A 48 -7.43 -2.07 -5.77
C GLY A 48 -6.57 -2.89 -4.80
N ALA A 49 -5.26 -2.99 -5.05
CA ALA A 49 -4.34 -3.64 -4.13
C ALA A 49 -4.28 -2.90 -2.78
N PHE A 50 -4.31 -1.56 -2.76
CA PHE A 50 -4.48 -0.80 -1.52
C PHE A 50 -5.74 -1.23 -0.77
N TYR A 51 -6.90 -1.27 -1.44
CA TYR A 51 -8.17 -1.60 -0.80
C TYR A 51 -8.28 -3.05 -0.32
N HIS A 52 -7.46 -3.96 -0.85
CA HIS A 52 -7.33 -5.31 -0.31
C HIS A 52 -6.69 -5.33 1.08
N HIS A 53 -5.77 -4.40 1.36
CA HIS A 53 -5.04 -4.34 2.63
C HIS A 53 -5.66 -3.36 3.63
N PHE A 54 -6.19 -2.24 3.15
CA PHE A 54 -6.69 -1.15 3.97
C PHE A 54 -8.05 -0.68 3.46
N LYS A 55 -9.04 -0.55 4.35
CA LYS A 55 -10.36 -0.04 3.97
C LYS A 55 -10.32 1.45 3.63
N ASN A 56 -9.39 2.18 4.23
CA ASN A 56 -9.19 3.61 4.04
C ASN A 56 -7.80 4.04 4.55
N LYS A 57 -7.45 5.30 4.34
CA LYS A 57 -6.16 5.90 4.74
C LYS A 57 -5.92 5.96 6.26
N LYS A 58 -6.97 5.89 7.10
CA LYS A 58 -6.88 6.00 8.57
C LYS A 58 -6.59 4.67 9.27
N GLN A 59 -6.78 3.54 8.59
CA GLN A 59 -6.68 2.20 9.18
C GLN A 59 -5.23 1.74 9.34
#